data_AF-A0A0P9NTG3-F1
#
_entry.id   AF-A0A0P9NTG3-F1
#
_cell.length_a   1.000
_cell.length_b   1.000
_cell.length_c   1.000
_cell.angle_alpha   90.00
_cell.angle_beta   90.00
_cell.angle_gamma   90.00
#
_symmetry.space_group_name_H-M   'P 1'
#
loop_
_entity.id
_entity.type
_entity.pdbx_description
1 polymer ?
#
loop_
_entity_poly.entity_id
_entity_poly.type
_entity_poly.pdbx_seq_one_letter_code
_entity_poly.pdbx_strand_id
1 'polypeptide(L)'
;MTTRKDVLAKLAQKVRESRSEIRAGLEAVEKELRDAVGELNLYATGANVNLGYIDEDDWEYGCFAFDGQHLRVLTSSTVDDAMSQGTPYEGHMTWNNIDELSDEKLTKLASPGSIDSIWSAVEQRLMQLLGEAMSSAQLLSEFSNAQSEGVHDDLTELMDGNYLEKQWAKARIAILTDPTDSISHTNTFVESVCRHYLETRGLPLPSELVVTKLIGQVVNDFPALKLPDGTDYGNDIKSLFGGVKSVAQGIGVLRTHASSAHGGNKVAYQAEARLANNLAGSIAIYILEKLKSHMEESH
;
A
#
# COMPACT_ATOMS: atom_id res chain seq x y z
N MET A 1 32.91 64.11 3.03
CA MET A 1 33.73 62.98 3.51
C MET A 1 32.84 62.07 4.34
N THR A 2 32.67 60.83 3.92
CA THR A 2 31.95 59.80 4.70
C THR A 2 32.72 59.57 5.99
N THR A 3 32.09 59.73 7.16
CA THR A 3 32.79 59.54 8.44
C THR A 3 32.95 58.04 8.73
N ARG A 4 33.92 57.65 9.57
CA ARG A 4 34.06 56.25 10.03
C ARG A 4 32.76 55.72 10.65
N LYS A 5 32.00 56.59 11.33
CA LYS A 5 30.69 56.27 11.90
C LYS A 5 29.67 55.90 10.82
N ASP A 6 29.63 56.65 9.72
CA ASP A 6 28.70 56.38 8.61
C ASP A 6 29.01 55.05 7.90
N VAL A 7 30.30 54.69 7.79
CA VAL A 7 30.72 53.38 7.25
C VAL A 7 30.27 52.24 8.17
N LEU A 8 30.49 52.38 9.49
CA LEU A 8 30.04 51.37 10.46
C LEU A 8 28.52 51.20 10.47
N ALA A 9 27.76 52.30 10.37
CA ALA A 9 26.30 52.25 10.31
C ALA A 9 25.80 51.49 9.06
N LYS A 10 26.41 51.73 7.90
CA LYS A 10 26.07 51.02 6.66
C LYS A 10 26.42 49.52 6.73
N LEU A 11 27.56 49.17 7.32
CA LEU A 11 27.94 47.76 7.52
C LEU A 11 26.97 47.06 8.47
N ALA A 12 26.60 47.69 9.58
CA ALA A 12 25.63 47.15 10.52
C ALA A 12 24.24 46.96 9.88
N GLN A 13 23.81 47.91 9.03
CA GLN A 13 22.58 47.77 8.27
C GLN A 13 22.63 46.55 7.33
N LYS A 14 23.72 46.41 6.56
CA LYS A 14 23.89 45.27 5.65
C LYS A 14 23.88 43.92 6.37
N VAL A 15 24.46 43.84 7.57
CA VAL A 15 24.41 42.62 8.41
C VAL A 15 22.98 42.29 8.82
N ARG A 16 22.16 43.28 9.19
CA ARG A 16 20.75 43.05 9.54
C ARG A 16 19.93 42.58 8.34
N GLU A 17 20.15 43.19 7.17
CA GLU A 17 19.50 42.80 5.92
C GLU A 17 19.83 41.35 5.56
N SER A 18 21.11 40.97 5.56
CA SER A 18 21.53 39.58 5.29
C SER A 18 20.98 38.57 6.31
N ARG A 19 20.81 38.96 7.58
CA ARG A 19 20.19 38.09 8.59
C ARG A 19 18.69 37.88 8.36
N SER A 20 18.00 38.92 7.88
CA SER A 20 16.60 38.80 7.45
C SER A 20 16.46 37.88 6.23
N GLU A 21 17.41 37.96 5.29
CA GLU A 21 17.45 37.07 4.12
C GLU A 21 17.65 35.60 4.51
N ILE A 22 18.45 35.33 5.55
CA ILE A 22 18.63 33.96 6.07
C ILE A 22 17.30 33.38 6.57
N ARG A 23 16.53 34.14 7.35
CA ARG A 23 15.22 33.66 7.87
C ARG A 23 14.26 33.37 6.72
N ALA A 24 14.13 34.30 5.77
CA ALA A 24 13.30 34.10 4.58
C ALA A 24 13.76 32.89 3.74
N GLY A 25 15.08 32.67 3.64
CA GLY A 25 15.65 31.50 2.98
C GLY A 25 15.27 30.18 3.68
N LEU A 26 15.32 30.14 5.01
CA LEU A 26 14.93 28.95 5.78
C LEU A 26 13.42 28.67 5.68
N GLU A 27 12.57 29.70 5.68
CA GLU A 27 11.13 29.56 5.42
C GLU A 27 10.86 28.98 4.02
N ALA A 28 11.64 29.41 3.01
CA ALA A 28 11.55 28.86 1.67
C ALA A 28 11.95 27.38 1.63
N VAL A 29 13.06 27.01 2.30
CA VAL A 29 13.49 25.60 2.41
C VAL A 29 12.44 24.74 3.11
N GLU A 30 11.85 25.21 4.21
CA GLU A 30 10.75 24.49 4.88
C GLU A 30 9.60 24.23 3.91
N LYS A 31 9.18 25.28 3.18
CA LYS A 31 8.08 25.16 2.24
C LYS A 31 8.40 24.16 1.13
N GLU A 32 9.59 24.23 0.54
CA GLU A 32 10.01 23.30 -0.51
C GLU A 32 10.07 21.86 0.00
N LEU A 33 10.59 21.63 1.20
CA LEU A 33 10.59 20.31 1.85
C LEU A 33 9.16 19.78 2.07
N ARG A 34 8.27 20.63 2.61
CA ARG A 34 6.87 20.26 2.85
C ARG A 34 6.12 19.97 1.55
N ASP A 35 6.31 20.79 0.52
CA ASP A 35 5.69 20.59 -0.79
C ASP A 35 6.21 19.30 -1.47
N ALA A 36 7.50 18.96 -1.28
CA ALA A 36 8.10 17.74 -1.83
C ALA A 36 7.65 16.46 -1.09
N VAL A 37 7.49 16.53 0.23
CA VAL A 37 7.11 15.38 1.07
C VAL A 37 5.60 15.14 1.06
N GLY A 38 4.79 16.19 0.91
CA GLY A 38 3.33 16.10 0.90
C GLY A 38 2.78 15.64 2.26
N GLU A 39 1.89 14.64 2.24
CA GLU A 39 1.21 14.13 3.43
C GLU A 39 1.97 12.98 4.13
N LEU A 40 3.20 12.68 3.71
CA LEU A 40 3.98 11.59 4.28
C LEU A 40 4.51 11.97 5.67
N ASN A 41 4.24 11.11 6.66
CA ASN A 41 4.78 11.27 8.00
C ASN A 41 6.22 10.77 8.06
N LEU A 42 7.17 11.69 8.23
CA LEU A 42 8.58 11.37 8.35
C LEU A 42 9.29 12.33 9.30
N TYR A 43 10.41 11.86 9.80
CA TYR A 43 11.31 12.65 10.60
C TYR A 43 12.73 12.46 10.09
N ALA A 44 13.46 13.56 9.91
CA ALA A 44 14.84 13.56 9.46
C ALA A 44 15.64 14.65 10.17
N THR A 45 16.91 14.38 10.44
CA THR A 45 17.86 15.32 11.04
C THR A 45 19.08 15.47 10.15
N GLY A 46 19.52 16.73 9.99
CA GLY A 46 20.74 17.06 9.27
C GLY A 46 22.00 16.84 10.11
N ALA A 47 23.13 17.24 9.56
CA ALA A 47 24.42 17.15 10.24
C ALA A 47 24.54 18.19 11.36
N ASN A 48 25.25 17.83 12.43
CA ASN A 48 25.55 18.74 13.53
C ASN A 48 26.48 19.87 13.09
N VAL A 49 26.13 21.09 13.50
CA VAL A 49 26.88 22.32 13.31
C VAL A 49 27.28 22.86 14.67
N ASN A 50 28.57 23.19 14.83
CA ASN A 50 29.05 23.83 16.06
C ASN A 50 28.49 25.27 16.16
N LEU A 51 27.76 25.55 17.24
CA LEU A 51 27.10 26.83 17.49
C LEU A 51 27.93 27.76 18.37
N GLY A 52 28.82 27.24 19.20
CA GLY A 52 29.75 28.06 19.97
C GLY A 52 30.43 27.33 21.12
N TYR A 53 31.39 28.02 21.71
CA TYR A 53 32.08 27.61 22.93
C TYR A 53 31.30 28.17 24.14
N ILE A 54 30.98 27.30 25.11
CA ILE A 54 30.33 27.66 26.37
C ILE A 54 31.39 27.77 27.47
N ASP A 55 32.22 26.74 27.66
CA ASP A 55 33.29 26.67 28.68
C ASP A 55 34.42 25.70 28.27
N GLU A 56 35.47 25.53 29.10
CA GLU A 56 36.75 24.85 28.78
C GLU A 56 36.60 23.48 28.09
N ASP A 57 35.57 22.73 28.46
CA ASP A 57 35.21 21.44 27.86
C ASP A 57 33.73 21.38 27.41
N ASP A 58 33.09 22.54 27.17
CA ASP A 58 31.68 22.60 26.77
C ASP A 58 31.42 23.38 25.47
N TRP A 59 30.84 22.70 24.48
CA TRP A 59 30.45 23.24 23.20
C TRP A 59 28.96 23.07 22.95
N GLU A 60 28.33 24.14 22.46
CA GLU A 60 26.98 24.08 21.92
C GLU A 60 27.04 23.65 20.46
N TYR A 61 26.15 22.73 20.08
CA TYR A 61 25.96 22.34 18.69
C TYR A 61 24.47 22.19 18.38
N GLY A 62 24.14 22.16 17.10
CA GLY A 62 22.77 21.92 16.67
C GLY A 62 22.66 21.52 15.21
N CYS A 63 21.50 21.03 14.83
CA CYS A 63 21.21 20.61 13.47
C CYS A 63 19.78 21.00 13.09
N PHE A 64 19.51 21.04 11.78
CA PHE A 64 18.13 21.11 11.31
C PHE A 64 17.43 19.78 11.50
N ALA A 65 16.15 19.85 11.83
CA ALA A 65 15.26 18.71 11.89
C ALA A 65 13.96 19.03 11.16
N PHE A 66 13.46 18.08 10.38
CA PHE A 66 12.21 18.23 9.65
C PHE A 66 11.25 17.11 10.07
N ASP A 67 10.04 17.48 10.48
CA ASP A 67 9.01 16.56 11.00
C ASP A 67 7.90 16.25 9.98
N GLY A 68 8.13 16.55 8.71
CA GLY A 68 7.14 16.43 7.64
C GLY A 68 6.34 17.70 7.40
N GLN A 69 6.31 18.65 8.35
CA GLN A 69 5.57 19.91 8.20
C GLN A 69 6.41 21.15 8.47
N HIS A 70 7.30 21.07 9.47
CA HIS A 70 8.06 22.20 9.99
C HIS A 70 9.55 21.89 10.03
N LEU A 71 10.33 22.91 9.65
CA LEU A 71 11.77 22.91 9.82
C LEU A 71 12.08 23.51 11.20
N ARG A 72 12.70 22.71 12.06
CA ARG A 72 13.10 23.10 13.41
C ARG A 72 14.61 22.97 13.58
N VAL A 73 15.10 23.48 14.69
CA VAL A 73 16.50 23.33 15.07
C VAL A 73 16.59 22.59 16.39
N LEU A 74 17.37 21.53 16.38
CA LEU A 74 17.74 20.79 17.57
C LEU A 74 19.06 21.35 18.09
N THR A 75 19.14 21.67 19.36
CA THR A 75 20.39 22.12 20.00
C THR A 75 20.71 21.27 21.23
N SER A 76 21.99 21.00 21.46
CA SER A 76 22.49 20.34 22.68
C SER A 76 23.87 20.91 23.02
N SER A 77 24.35 20.61 24.21
CA SER A 77 25.73 20.85 24.62
C SER A 77 26.43 19.54 24.96
N THR A 78 27.76 19.55 24.90
CA THR A 78 28.58 18.40 25.32
C THR A 78 28.38 18.05 26.80
N VAL A 79 28.06 19.04 27.64
CA VAL A 79 27.66 18.80 29.05
C VAL A 79 26.29 18.14 29.15
N ASP A 80 25.29 18.59 28.37
CA ASP A 80 23.96 17.97 28.36
C ASP A 80 24.04 16.50 27.94
N ASP A 81 24.89 16.20 26.96
CA ASP A 81 25.16 14.84 26.51
C ASP A 81 25.85 14.00 27.61
N ALA A 82 26.82 14.58 28.33
CA ALA A 82 27.53 13.91 29.41
C ALA A 82 26.67 13.68 30.67
N MET A 83 25.71 14.58 30.93
CA MET A 83 24.76 14.49 32.05
C MET A 83 23.59 13.54 31.75
N SER A 84 23.34 13.22 30.48
CA SER A 84 22.34 12.23 30.05
C SER A 84 22.84 10.80 30.36
N GLN A 85 22.87 10.45 31.65
CA GLN A 85 23.23 9.13 32.18
C GLN A 85 22.11 8.11 31.91
N GLY A 86 21.89 7.69 30.66
CA GLY A 86 20.86 6.68 30.35
C GLY A 86 20.59 6.41 28.87
N THR A 87 21.26 5.38 28.34
CA THR A 87 21.20 4.86 26.96
C THR A 87 21.86 5.73 25.87
N PRO A 88 22.62 5.14 24.93
CA PRO A 88 23.39 5.89 23.92
C PRO A 88 22.58 6.70 22.90
N TYR A 89 21.25 6.75 23.01
CA TYR A 89 20.35 7.22 21.96
C TYR A 89 19.48 8.43 22.35
N GLU A 90 19.57 8.94 23.57
CA GLU A 90 18.78 10.09 24.00
C GLU A 90 19.66 11.13 24.71
N GLY A 91 20.55 11.78 23.96
CA GLY A 91 20.96 13.12 24.33
C GLY A 91 19.73 14.03 24.23
N HIS A 92 19.37 14.71 25.32
CA HIS A 92 18.21 15.60 25.32
C HIS A 92 18.48 16.82 24.43
N MET A 93 18.21 16.69 23.12
CA MET A 93 18.23 17.85 22.25
C MET A 93 17.00 18.72 22.50
N THR A 94 17.25 20.01 22.71
CA THR A 94 16.18 21.00 22.83
C THR A 94 15.62 21.30 21.45
N TRP A 95 14.29 21.23 21.33
CA TRP A 95 13.56 21.60 20.13
C TRP A 95 13.29 23.11 20.12
N ASN A 96 13.81 23.79 19.11
CA ASN A 96 13.65 25.23 18.97
C ASN A 96 12.92 25.55 17.66
N ASN A 97 12.00 26.50 17.72
CA ASN A 97 11.48 27.14 16.52
C ASN A 97 12.56 28.06 15.93
N ILE A 98 12.60 28.21 14.61
CA ILE A 98 13.58 29.08 13.93
C ILE A 98 13.51 30.53 14.47
N ASP A 99 12.32 30.99 14.85
CA ASP A 99 12.09 32.33 15.39
C ASP A 99 12.69 32.54 16.80
N GLU A 100 12.91 31.48 17.55
CA GLU A 100 13.46 31.54 18.91
C GLU A 100 14.99 31.64 18.92
N LEU A 101 15.65 31.32 17.80
CA LEU A 101 17.11 31.34 17.70
C LEU A 101 17.67 32.72 17.39
N SER A 102 18.80 33.02 18.03
CA SER A 102 19.62 34.18 17.71
C SER A 102 20.13 34.14 16.27
N ASP A 103 20.25 35.31 15.64
CA ASP A 103 20.74 35.42 14.26
C ASP A 103 22.15 34.84 14.07
N GLU A 104 23.00 34.85 15.10
CA GLU A 104 24.34 34.30 15.05
C GLU A 104 24.31 32.77 14.87
N LYS A 105 23.47 32.08 15.65
CA LYS A 105 23.26 30.64 15.53
C LYS A 105 22.65 30.27 14.17
N LEU A 106 21.63 31.02 13.74
CA LEU A 106 21.01 30.81 12.42
C LEU A 106 21.99 31.01 11.27
N THR A 107 22.91 31.98 11.38
CA THR A 107 23.93 32.21 10.34
C THR A 107 24.87 31.00 10.20
N LYS A 108 25.23 30.32 11.30
CA LYS A 108 26.06 29.11 11.26
C LYS A 108 25.28 27.92 10.70
N LEU A 109 24.03 27.76 11.14
CA LEU A 109 23.14 26.67 10.70
C LEU A 109 22.74 26.79 9.24
N ALA A 110 22.52 27.99 8.72
CA ALA A 110 22.17 28.23 7.31
C ALA A 110 23.37 28.11 6.33
N SER A 111 24.44 27.43 6.75
CA SER A 111 25.55 27.12 5.85
C SER A 111 25.11 26.14 4.76
N PRO A 112 25.68 26.21 3.53
CA PRO A 112 25.29 25.32 2.43
C PRO A 112 25.35 23.84 2.81
N GLY A 113 26.42 23.41 3.49
CA GLY A 113 26.56 22.00 3.91
C GLY A 113 25.49 21.54 4.91
N SER A 114 25.01 22.43 5.78
CA SER A 114 23.92 22.11 6.71
C SER A 114 22.57 22.02 6.00
N ILE A 115 22.29 22.93 5.05
CA ILE A 115 21.09 22.86 4.20
C ILE A 115 21.10 21.58 3.35
N ASP A 116 22.20 21.30 2.67
CA ASP A 116 22.34 20.08 1.86
C ASP A 116 22.19 18.82 2.72
N SER A 117 22.64 18.86 3.98
CA SER A 117 22.54 17.71 4.89
C SER A 117 21.09 17.37 5.27
N ILE A 118 20.22 18.38 5.49
CA ILE A 118 18.81 18.10 5.82
C ILE A 118 18.05 17.59 4.59
N TRP A 119 18.34 18.10 3.39
CA TRP A 119 17.79 17.56 2.15
C TRP A 119 18.20 16.09 1.94
N SER A 120 19.49 15.80 2.11
CA SER A 120 20.02 14.44 2.01
C SER A 120 19.37 13.50 3.04
N ALA A 121 19.15 13.98 4.27
CA ALA A 121 18.51 13.19 5.32
C ALA A 121 17.04 12.89 5.01
N VAL A 122 16.29 13.87 4.48
CA VAL A 122 14.90 13.66 4.04
C VAL A 122 14.84 12.68 2.86
N GLU A 123 15.73 12.81 1.88
CA GLU A 123 15.85 11.87 0.76
C GLU A 123 16.11 10.43 1.25
N GLN A 124 17.08 10.23 2.13
CA GLN A 124 17.38 8.92 2.72
C GLN A 124 16.17 8.33 3.45
N ARG A 125 15.43 9.16 4.20
CA ARG A 125 14.24 8.71 4.92
C ARG A 125 13.13 8.28 3.96
N LEU A 126 12.91 9.03 2.88
CA LEU A 126 11.95 8.66 1.83
C LEU A 126 12.35 7.36 1.12
N MET A 127 13.64 7.18 0.82
CA MET A 127 14.15 5.93 0.24
C MET A 127 13.92 4.73 1.16
N GLN A 128 14.09 4.90 2.47
CA GLN A 128 13.80 3.86 3.46
C GLN A 128 12.31 3.50 3.49
N LEU A 129 11.43 4.50 3.59
CA LEU A 129 9.96 4.30 3.58
C LEU A 129 9.51 3.61 2.29
N LEU A 130 10.08 4.00 1.15
CA LEU A 130 9.82 3.34 -0.13
C LEU A 130 10.25 1.86 -0.11
N GLY A 131 11.45 1.58 0.41
CA GLY A 131 11.94 0.20 0.54
C GLY A 131 11.05 -0.68 1.42
N GLU A 132 10.62 -0.17 2.57
CA GLU A 132 9.71 -0.86 3.50
C GLU A 132 8.35 -1.16 2.83
N ALA A 133 7.79 -0.17 2.14
CA ALA A 133 6.52 -0.31 1.42
C ALA A 133 6.62 -1.32 0.25
N MET A 134 7.68 -1.22 -0.56
CA MET A 134 7.91 -2.12 -1.69
C MET A 134 8.14 -3.57 -1.24
N SER A 135 8.93 -3.79 -0.18
CA SER A 135 9.14 -5.13 0.37
C SER A 135 7.85 -5.75 0.88
N SER A 136 7.01 -4.96 1.57
CA SER A 136 5.71 -5.41 2.07
C SER A 136 4.76 -5.75 0.91
N ALA A 137 4.71 -4.90 -0.12
CA ALA A 137 3.92 -5.15 -1.31
C ALA A 137 4.37 -6.40 -2.07
N GLN A 138 5.69 -6.64 -2.16
CA GLN A 138 6.25 -7.84 -2.77
C GLN A 138 5.87 -9.10 -1.99
N LEU A 139 6.03 -9.12 -0.66
CA LEU A 139 5.62 -10.26 0.17
C LEU A 139 4.13 -10.57 0.04
N LEU A 140 3.29 -9.53 0.02
CA LEU A 140 1.85 -9.69 -0.22
C LEU A 140 1.56 -10.25 -1.62
N SER A 141 2.33 -9.84 -2.64
CA SER A 141 2.22 -10.38 -3.99
C SER A 141 2.67 -11.85 -4.07
N GLU A 142 3.77 -12.21 -3.44
CA GLU A 142 4.29 -13.58 -3.35
C GLU A 142 3.29 -14.50 -2.62
N PHE A 143 2.75 -14.06 -1.48
CA PHE A 143 1.70 -14.79 -0.78
C PHE A 143 0.44 -14.99 -1.63
N SER A 144 0.01 -13.93 -2.33
CA SER A 144 -1.12 -14.02 -3.27
C SER A 144 -0.85 -14.97 -4.44
N ASN A 145 0.39 -15.02 -4.93
CA ASN A 145 0.80 -15.95 -5.99
C ASN A 145 0.81 -17.39 -5.51
N ALA A 146 1.36 -17.67 -4.31
CA ALA A 146 1.36 -19.01 -3.73
C ALA A 146 -0.06 -19.55 -3.52
N GLN A 147 -1.00 -18.72 -3.05
CA GLN A 147 -2.42 -19.10 -2.99
C GLN A 147 -3.03 -19.35 -4.37
N SER A 148 -2.68 -18.52 -5.37
CA SER A 148 -3.15 -18.70 -6.75
C SER A 148 -2.61 -19.97 -7.41
N GLU A 149 -1.41 -20.40 -7.03
CA GLU A 149 -0.77 -21.63 -7.51
C GLU A 149 -1.42 -22.86 -6.87
N GLY A 150 -1.67 -22.86 -5.55
CA GLY A 150 -2.44 -23.93 -4.91
C GLY A 150 -3.85 -24.11 -5.51
N VAL A 151 -4.57 -23.01 -5.76
CA VAL A 151 -5.88 -23.07 -6.45
C VAL A 151 -5.76 -23.63 -7.87
N HIS A 152 -4.66 -23.35 -8.57
CA HIS A 152 -4.43 -23.88 -9.90
C HIS A 152 -4.14 -25.38 -9.89
N ASP A 153 -3.36 -25.85 -8.94
CA ASP A 153 -3.00 -27.27 -8.80
C ASP A 153 -4.25 -28.11 -8.48
N ASP A 154 -5.04 -27.70 -7.48
CA ASP A 154 -6.30 -28.36 -7.10
C ASP A 154 -7.28 -28.45 -8.29
N LEU A 155 -7.42 -27.36 -9.04
CA LEU A 155 -8.28 -27.33 -10.23
C LEU A 155 -7.78 -28.25 -11.33
N THR A 156 -6.47 -28.25 -11.59
CA THR A 156 -5.87 -29.11 -12.62
C THR A 156 -6.11 -30.58 -12.31
N GLU A 157 -5.98 -30.97 -11.03
CA GLU A 157 -6.31 -32.32 -10.58
C GLU A 157 -7.81 -32.66 -10.75
N LEU A 158 -8.70 -31.74 -10.37
CA LEU A 158 -10.16 -31.96 -10.46
C LEU A 158 -10.71 -31.97 -11.90
N MET A 159 -10.06 -31.27 -12.83
CA MET A 159 -10.51 -31.16 -14.22
C MET A 159 -9.95 -32.28 -15.12
N ASP A 160 -8.86 -32.93 -14.73
CA ASP A 160 -8.25 -34.08 -15.42
C ASP A 160 -8.15 -33.90 -16.95
N GLY A 161 -7.60 -32.78 -17.43
CA GLY A 161 -7.40 -32.55 -18.86
C GLY A 161 -8.64 -32.17 -19.68
N ASN A 162 -9.80 -31.96 -19.04
CA ASN A 162 -11.03 -31.62 -19.75
C ASN A 162 -11.01 -30.18 -20.32
N TYR A 163 -12.09 -29.78 -21.00
CA TYR A 163 -12.15 -28.46 -21.66
C TYR A 163 -12.14 -27.26 -20.68
N LEU A 164 -12.47 -27.47 -19.40
CA LEU A 164 -12.46 -26.45 -18.35
C LEU A 164 -11.02 -26.04 -18.00
N GLU A 165 -10.06 -26.96 -18.07
CA GLU A 165 -8.65 -26.67 -17.79
C GLU A 165 -8.08 -25.65 -18.77
N LYS A 166 -8.42 -25.78 -20.06
CA LYS A 166 -8.04 -24.79 -21.08
C LYS A 166 -8.67 -23.42 -20.84
N GLN A 167 -9.90 -23.37 -20.32
CA GLN A 167 -10.58 -22.11 -19.97
C GLN A 167 -9.92 -21.46 -18.76
N TRP A 168 -9.58 -22.25 -17.74
CA TRP A 168 -8.87 -21.81 -16.54
C TRP A 168 -7.48 -21.25 -16.86
N ALA A 169 -6.68 -21.99 -17.63
CA ALA A 169 -5.33 -21.56 -18.03
C ALA A 169 -5.36 -20.23 -18.80
N LYS A 170 -6.33 -20.07 -19.72
CA LYS A 170 -6.53 -18.80 -20.45
C LYS A 170 -6.86 -17.65 -19.51
N ALA A 171 -7.77 -17.86 -18.56
CA ALA A 171 -8.11 -16.86 -17.56
C ALA A 171 -6.89 -16.44 -16.73
N ARG A 172 -6.08 -17.40 -16.26
CA ARG A 172 -4.87 -17.12 -15.47
C ARG A 172 -3.79 -16.36 -16.23
N ILE A 173 -3.47 -16.78 -17.45
CA ILE A 173 -2.43 -16.12 -18.26
C ILE A 173 -2.83 -14.67 -18.55
N ALA A 174 -4.11 -14.44 -18.83
CA ALA A 174 -4.64 -13.11 -19.09
C ALA A 174 -4.50 -12.15 -17.91
N ILE A 175 -4.39 -12.61 -16.65
CA ILE A 175 -4.19 -11.73 -15.48
C ILE A 175 -3.02 -10.75 -15.69
N LEU A 176 -1.92 -11.25 -16.28
CA LEU A 176 -0.71 -10.46 -16.51
C LEU A 176 -0.73 -9.70 -17.83
N THR A 177 -1.34 -10.28 -18.88
CA THR A 177 -1.26 -9.75 -20.24
C THR A 177 -2.42 -8.82 -20.62
N ASP A 178 -3.62 -9.12 -20.11
CA ASP A 178 -4.84 -8.34 -20.30
C ASP A 178 -5.82 -8.61 -19.13
N PRO A 179 -5.72 -7.83 -18.03
CA PRO A 179 -6.58 -8.01 -16.86
C PRO A 179 -8.08 -7.92 -17.17
N THR A 180 -8.46 -7.18 -18.23
CA THR A 180 -9.85 -6.99 -18.63
C THR A 180 -10.37 -8.25 -19.30
N ASP A 181 -9.56 -8.86 -20.18
CA ASP A 181 -9.85 -10.16 -20.79
C ASP A 181 -9.83 -11.30 -19.76
N SER A 182 -8.93 -11.25 -18.77
CA SER A 182 -8.89 -12.18 -17.64
C SER A 182 -10.21 -12.27 -16.88
N ILE A 183 -10.85 -11.14 -16.61
CA ILE A 183 -12.17 -11.10 -15.94
C ILE A 183 -13.22 -11.77 -16.82
N SER A 184 -13.18 -11.52 -18.13
CA SER A 184 -14.11 -12.13 -19.09
C SER A 184 -13.96 -13.64 -19.14
N HIS A 185 -12.72 -14.14 -19.28
CA HIS A 185 -12.42 -15.56 -19.24
C HIS A 185 -12.76 -16.22 -17.90
N THR A 186 -12.52 -15.52 -16.78
CA THR A 186 -12.89 -15.99 -15.44
C THR A 186 -14.41 -16.18 -15.31
N ASN A 187 -15.22 -15.23 -15.79
CA ASN A 187 -16.68 -15.38 -15.78
C ASN A 187 -17.12 -16.59 -16.63
N THR A 188 -16.59 -16.72 -17.84
CA THR A 188 -16.90 -17.84 -18.74
C THR A 188 -16.49 -19.19 -18.14
N PHE A 189 -15.38 -19.24 -17.41
CA PHE A 189 -14.95 -20.42 -16.68
C PHE A 189 -15.98 -20.83 -15.62
N VAL A 190 -16.43 -19.91 -14.75
CA VAL A 190 -17.46 -20.21 -13.73
C VAL A 190 -18.77 -20.68 -14.36
N GLU A 191 -19.22 -20.01 -15.43
CA GLU A 191 -20.41 -20.45 -16.18
C GLU A 191 -20.25 -21.87 -16.72
N SER A 192 -19.05 -22.22 -17.20
CA SER A 192 -18.76 -23.54 -17.74
C SER A 192 -18.70 -24.62 -16.66
N VAL A 193 -18.08 -24.33 -15.51
CA VAL A 193 -18.07 -25.24 -14.35
C VAL A 193 -19.49 -25.51 -13.86
N CYS A 194 -20.32 -24.46 -13.71
CA CYS A 194 -21.70 -24.62 -13.28
C CYS A 194 -22.55 -25.41 -14.29
N ARG A 195 -22.39 -25.16 -15.60
CA ARG A 195 -23.06 -25.96 -16.63
C ARG A 195 -22.62 -27.42 -16.57
N HIS A 196 -21.31 -27.66 -16.48
CA HIS A 196 -20.77 -29.01 -16.37
C HIS A 196 -21.34 -29.76 -15.17
N TYR A 197 -21.45 -29.11 -14.01
CA TYR A 197 -22.12 -29.67 -12.83
C TYR A 197 -23.57 -30.07 -13.12
N LEU A 198 -24.38 -29.13 -13.61
CA LEU A 198 -25.81 -29.34 -13.84
C LEU A 198 -26.06 -30.44 -14.88
N GLU A 199 -25.31 -30.42 -15.97
CA GLU A 199 -25.40 -31.42 -17.05
C GLU A 199 -25.00 -32.81 -16.55
N THR A 200 -23.90 -32.93 -15.81
CA THR A 200 -23.42 -34.20 -15.26
C THR A 200 -24.39 -34.78 -14.22
N ARG A 201 -25.04 -33.92 -13.43
CA ARG A 201 -26.07 -34.29 -12.45
C ARG A 201 -27.45 -34.53 -13.07
N GLY A 202 -27.65 -34.25 -14.36
CA GLY A 202 -28.95 -34.36 -15.02
C GLY A 202 -29.99 -33.35 -14.53
N LEU A 203 -29.55 -32.19 -14.03
CA LEU A 203 -30.40 -31.12 -13.50
C LEU A 203 -30.82 -30.15 -14.62
N PRO A 204 -32.01 -29.52 -14.50
CA PRO A 204 -32.46 -28.56 -15.49
C PRO A 204 -31.59 -27.30 -15.52
N LEU A 205 -31.20 -26.88 -16.72
CA LEU A 205 -30.54 -25.60 -16.93
C LEU A 205 -31.53 -24.44 -16.73
N PRO A 206 -31.09 -23.28 -16.20
CA PRO A 206 -31.92 -22.09 -16.12
C PRO A 206 -32.25 -21.54 -17.52
N SER A 207 -33.31 -20.73 -17.61
CA SER A 207 -33.73 -20.09 -18.86
C SER A 207 -32.69 -19.14 -19.46
N GLU A 208 -31.84 -18.55 -18.61
CA GLU A 208 -30.72 -17.68 -18.99
C GLU A 208 -29.42 -18.30 -18.49
N LEU A 209 -28.48 -18.55 -19.39
CA LEU A 209 -27.17 -19.16 -19.10
C LEU A 209 -26.14 -18.12 -18.62
N VAL A 210 -26.54 -17.30 -17.66
CA VAL A 210 -25.66 -16.30 -17.02
C VAL A 210 -25.18 -16.81 -15.67
N VAL A 211 -23.98 -16.42 -15.27
CA VAL A 211 -23.31 -16.89 -14.05
C VAL A 211 -24.21 -16.87 -12.81
N THR A 212 -25.02 -15.82 -12.63
CA THR A 212 -25.92 -15.63 -11.48
C THR A 212 -27.04 -16.66 -11.40
N LYS A 213 -27.58 -17.09 -12.54
CA LYS A 213 -28.66 -18.08 -12.62
C LYS A 213 -28.09 -19.49 -12.49
N LEU A 214 -26.96 -19.75 -13.14
CA LEU A 214 -26.27 -21.04 -13.10
C LEU A 214 -25.80 -21.38 -11.68
N ILE A 215 -25.10 -20.47 -11.00
CA ILE A 215 -24.67 -20.68 -9.61
C ILE A 215 -25.86 -20.85 -8.66
N GLY A 216 -26.97 -20.16 -8.96
CA GLY A 216 -28.23 -20.29 -8.25
C GLY A 216 -28.75 -21.72 -8.24
N GLN A 217 -28.76 -22.37 -9.41
CA GLN A 217 -29.22 -23.76 -9.56
C GLN A 217 -28.25 -24.77 -8.94
N VAL A 218 -26.94 -24.60 -9.14
CA VAL A 218 -25.91 -25.48 -8.57
C VAL A 218 -26.02 -25.51 -7.04
N VAL A 219 -26.09 -24.34 -6.41
CA VAL A 219 -26.19 -24.23 -4.94
C VAL A 219 -27.48 -24.85 -4.40
N ASN A 220 -28.56 -24.87 -5.18
CA ASN A 220 -29.82 -25.48 -4.74
C ASN A 220 -29.78 -27.01 -4.74
N ASP A 221 -28.89 -27.63 -5.52
CA ASP A 221 -28.68 -29.09 -5.52
C ASP A 221 -27.73 -29.56 -4.41
N PHE A 222 -26.97 -28.65 -3.79
CA PHE A 222 -26.11 -29.03 -2.69
C PHE A 222 -26.93 -29.65 -1.55
N PRO A 223 -26.45 -30.78 -0.98
CA PRO A 223 -27.22 -31.51 0.01
C PRO A 223 -27.54 -30.60 1.19
N ALA A 224 -28.74 -30.77 1.75
CA ALA A 224 -29.03 -30.21 3.06
C ALA A 224 -27.96 -30.73 4.02
N LEU A 225 -27.17 -29.83 4.60
CA LEU A 225 -26.20 -30.19 5.63
C LEU A 225 -26.96 -30.84 6.78
N LYS A 226 -26.91 -32.17 6.83
CA LYS A 226 -27.50 -32.95 7.92
C LYS A 226 -26.66 -32.65 9.15
N LEU A 227 -27.23 -31.90 10.10
CA LEU A 227 -26.59 -31.60 11.36
C LEU A 227 -27.50 -31.99 12.52
N PRO A 228 -26.92 -32.37 13.68
CA PRO A 228 -27.67 -32.72 14.87
C PRO A 228 -28.55 -31.55 15.32
N ASP A 229 -29.79 -31.87 15.68
CA ASP A 229 -30.83 -30.89 16.02
C ASP A 229 -30.37 -29.91 17.12
N GLY A 230 -30.40 -28.59 16.83
CA GLY A 230 -30.31 -27.53 17.86
C GLY A 230 -29.32 -26.37 17.65
N THR A 231 -28.67 -26.21 16.48
CA THR A 231 -27.71 -25.10 16.24
C THR A 231 -28.11 -24.19 15.07
N ASP A 232 -27.82 -22.89 15.14
CA ASP A 232 -28.07 -21.86 14.11
C ASP A 232 -27.22 -22.05 12.82
N TYR A 233 -26.39 -23.09 12.81
CA TYR A 233 -25.43 -23.40 11.76
C TYR A 233 -26.07 -23.60 10.37
N GLY A 234 -27.30 -24.13 10.30
CA GLY A 234 -28.02 -24.29 9.04
C GLY A 234 -28.37 -22.97 8.36
N ASN A 235 -28.63 -21.91 9.13
CA ASN A 235 -28.85 -20.56 8.61
C ASN A 235 -27.53 -19.91 8.21
N ASP A 236 -26.48 -20.11 8.99
CA ASP A 236 -25.14 -19.59 8.71
C ASP A 236 -24.58 -20.12 7.39
N ILE A 237 -24.77 -21.42 7.09
CA ILE A 237 -24.31 -21.98 5.81
C ILE A 237 -25.16 -21.49 4.62
N LYS A 238 -26.46 -21.30 4.81
CA LYS A 238 -27.29 -20.65 3.76
C LYS A 238 -26.80 -19.23 3.48
N SER A 239 -26.39 -18.50 4.53
CA SER A 239 -25.77 -17.18 4.40
C SER A 239 -24.44 -17.25 3.65
N LEU A 240 -23.57 -18.22 3.97
CA LEU A 240 -22.30 -18.46 3.28
C LEU A 240 -22.51 -18.73 1.78
N PHE A 241 -23.47 -19.59 1.43
CA PHE A 241 -23.83 -19.83 0.03
C PHE A 241 -24.47 -18.62 -0.64
N GLY A 242 -25.18 -17.76 0.12
CA GLY A 242 -25.59 -16.43 -0.33
C GLY A 242 -24.38 -15.54 -0.69
N GLY A 243 -23.31 -15.61 0.10
CA GLY A 243 -22.02 -14.99 -0.18
C GLY A 243 -21.40 -15.50 -1.50
N VAL A 244 -21.37 -16.82 -1.71
CA VAL A 244 -20.87 -17.43 -2.96
C VAL A 244 -21.64 -16.92 -4.19
N LYS A 245 -22.99 -16.87 -4.11
CA LYS A 245 -23.83 -16.30 -5.18
C LYS A 245 -23.50 -14.83 -5.45
N SER A 246 -23.23 -14.05 -4.39
CA SER A 246 -22.89 -12.63 -4.48
C SER A 246 -21.53 -12.40 -5.14
N VAL A 247 -20.53 -13.23 -4.82
CA VAL A 247 -19.21 -13.20 -5.48
C VAL A 247 -19.33 -13.52 -6.97
N ALA A 248 -20.05 -14.59 -7.31
CA ALA A 248 -20.30 -14.97 -8.70
C ALA A 248 -21.04 -13.86 -9.48
N GLN A 249 -21.99 -13.18 -8.85
CA GLN A 249 -22.65 -11.99 -9.41
C GLN A 249 -21.67 -10.84 -9.63
N GLY A 250 -20.80 -10.55 -8.66
CA GLY A 250 -19.76 -9.53 -8.78
C GLY A 250 -18.85 -9.76 -10.00
N ILE A 251 -18.42 -11.00 -10.22
CA ILE A 251 -17.62 -11.40 -11.39
C ILE A 251 -18.37 -11.10 -12.71
N GLY A 252 -19.66 -11.43 -12.80
CA GLY A 252 -20.47 -11.14 -13.98
C GLY A 252 -20.70 -9.65 -14.24
N VAL A 253 -20.83 -8.85 -13.19
CA VAL A 253 -20.93 -7.38 -13.29
C VAL A 253 -19.60 -6.77 -13.77
N LEU A 254 -18.47 -7.23 -13.21
CA LEU A 254 -17.14 -6.82 -13.66
C LEU A 254 -16.93 -7.11 -15.14
N ARG A 255 -17.34 -8.30 -15.64
CA ARG A 255 -17.32 -8.63 -17.08
C ARG A 255 -18.14 -7.62 -17.90
N THR A 256 -19.32 -7.23 -17.43
CA THR A 256 -20.20 -6.31 -18.15
C THR A 256 -19.52 -4.95 -18.32
N HIS A 257 -18.92 -4.43 -17.25
CA HIS A 257 -18.17 -3.18 -17.30
C HIS A 257 -16.91 -3.28 -18.18
N ALA A 258 -16.15 -4.36 -18.05
CA ALA A 258 -15.00 -4.70 -18.88
C ALA A 258 -15.35 -4.77 -20.38
N SER A 259 -16.49 -5.38 -20.73
CA SER A 259 -16.94 -5.53 -22.13
C SER A 259 -17.43 -4.21 -22.77
N SER A 260 -17.96 -3.28 -21.97
CA SER A 260 -18.37 -1.94 -22.46
C SER A 260 -17.16 -1.05 -22.82
N ALA A 261 -15.95 -1.46 -22.43
CA ALA A 261 -14.72 -0.68 -22.62
C ALA A 261 -14.18 -0.69 -24.06
N HIS A 262 -14.80 -1.39 -25.01
CA HIS A 262 -14.53 -1.17 -26.44
C HIS A 262 -14.89 0.26 -26.94
N GLY A 263 -15.41 1.13 -26.05
CA GLY A 263 -15.57 2.56 -26.32
C GLY A 263 -15.28 3.54 -25.17
N GLY A 264 -14.68 3.12 -24.04
CA GLY A 264 -14.46 4.03 -22.91
C GLY A 264 -13.42 3.55 -21.88
N ASN A 265 -12.60 4.48 -21.38
CA ASN A 265 -11.36 4.36 -20.59
C ASN A 265 -11.42 3.62 -19.21
N LYS A 266 -12.15 2.50 -19.06
CA LYS A 266 -12.10 1.69 -17.83
C LYS A 266 -11.43 0.36 -18.09
N VAL A 267 -10.13 0.28 -17.79
CA VAL A 267 -9.31 -0.92 -17.84
C VAL A 267 -9.26 -1.53 -16.44
N ALA A 268 -9.47 -2.84 -16.31
CA ALA A 268 -9.34 -3.52 -15.03
C ALA A 268 -7.87 -3.53 -14.56
N TYR A 269 -7.64 -3.42 -13.25
CA TYR A 269 -6.30 -3.58 -12.71
C TYR A 269 -5.95 -5.06 -12.49
N GLN A 270 -4.65 -5.38 -12.59
CA GLN A 270 -4.14 -6.74 -12.38
C GLN A 270 -4.57 -7.33 -11.01
N ALA A 271 -4.60 -6.51 -9.96
CA ALA A 271 -5.02 -6.94 -8.62
C ALA A 271 -6.50 -7.37 -8.59
N GLU A 272 -7.37 -6.65 -9.30
CA GLU A 272 -8.81 -6.94 -9.39
C GLU A 272 -9.07 -8.21 -10.19
N ALA A 273 -8.38 -8.36 -11.33
CA ALA A 273 -8.45 -9.57 -12.14
C ALA A 273 -7.97 -10.81 -11.39
N ARG A 274 -6.87 -10.68 -10.63
CA ARG A 274 -6.34 -11.76 -9.78
C ARG A 274 -7.30 -12.13 -8.65
N LEU A 275 -7.89 -11.15 -7.98
CA LEU A 275 -8.90 -11.39 -6.94
C LEU A 275 -10.11 -12.14 -7.51
N ALA A 276 -10.66 -11.68 -8.63
CA ALA A 276 -11.78 -12.33 -9.29
C ALA A 276 -11.44 -13.78 -9.71
N ASN A 277 -10.25 -13.99 -10.29
CA ASN A 277 -9.79 -15.30 -10.74
C ASN A 277 -9.59 -16.29 -9.57
N ASN A 278 -8.93 -15.86 -8.49
CA ASN A 278 -8.72 -16.70 -7.31
C ASN A 278 -10.05 -17.09 -6.65
N LEU A 279 -10.96 -16.13 -6.44
CA LEU A 279 -12.28 -16.40 -5.87
C LEU A 279 -13.11 -17.35 -6.75
N ALA A 280 -13.09 -17.14 -8.06
CA ALA A 280 -13.71 -18.05 -9.02
C ALA A 280 -13.12 -19.47 -8.93
N GLY A 281 -11.81 -19.57 -8.78
CA GLY A 281 -11.11 -20.84 -8.64
C GLY A 281 -11.53 -21.59 -7.38
N SER A 282 -11.58 -20.93 -6.22
CA SER A 282 -12.05 -21.54 -4.98
C SER A 282 -13.52 -22.01 -5.06
N ILE A 283 -14.38 -21.23 -5.70
CA ILE A 283 -15.78 -21.63 -5.95
C ILE A 283 -15.83 -22.86 -6.86
N ALA A 284 -15.02 -22.88 -7.92
CA ALA A 284 -14.99 -23.98 -8.88
C ALA A 284 -14.47 -25.29 -8.24
N ILE A 285 -13.41 -25.23 -7.42
CA ILE A 285 -12.90 -26.37 -6.64
C ILE A 285 -14.05 -26.99 -5.85
N TYR A 286 -14.73 -26.19 -5.02
CA TYR A 286 -15.82 -26.69 -4.19
C TYR A 286 -16.96 -27.31 -5.01
N ILE A 287 -17.34 -26.72 -6.14
CA ILE A 287 -18.38 -27.27 -7.03
C ILE A 287 -17.94 -28.61 -7.61
N LEU A 288 -16.70 -28.73 -8.08
CA LEU A 288 -16.16 -29.95 -8.70
C LEU A 288 -15.93 -31.06 -7.68
N GLU A 289 -15.46 -30.75 -6.48
CA GLU A 289 -15.38 -31.70 -5.37
C GLU A 289 -16.76 -32.24 -5.00
N LYS A 290 -17.76 -31.36 -4.90
CA LYS A 290 -19.14 -31.79 -4.62
C LYS A 290 -19.71 -32.65 -5.74
N LEU A 291 -19.41 -32.31 -7.00
CA LEU A 291 -19.79 -33.16 -8.13
C LEU A 291 -19.18 -34.55 -7.97
N LYS A 292 -17.87 -34.65 -7.71
CA LYS A 292 -17.16 -35.90 -7.52
C LYS A 292 -17.79 -36.75 -6.41
N SER A 293 -18.04 -36.15 -5.22
CA SER A 293 -18.72 -36.87 -4.12
C SER A 293 -20.10 -37.39 -4.50
N HIS A 294 -20.90 -36.60 -5.22
CA HIS A 294 -22.21 -37.03 -5.69
C HIS A 294 -22.16 -38.20 -6.69
N MET A 295 -21.14 -38.22 -7.55
CA MET A 295 -20.94 -39.31 -8.51
C MET A 295 -20.44 -40.59 -7.81
N GLU A 296 -19.65 -40.47 -6.75
CA GLU A 296 -19.21 -41.61 -5.93
C GLU A 296 -20.35 -42.24 -5.11
N GLU A 297 -21.29 -41.44 -4.59
CA GLU A 297 -22.45 -41.92 -3.83
C GLU A 297 -23.54 -42.59 -4.69
N SER A 298 -23.49 -42.43 -6.02
CA SER A 298 -24.45 -42.99 -6.97
C SER A 298 -23.99 -44.30 -7.64
N HIS A 299 -22.86 -44.84 -7.19
CA HIS A 299 -22.34 -46.17 -7.52
C HIS A 299 -22.44 -47.12 -6.31
#